data_AF-A0AAW9DKN4-F1
#
_entry.id   AF-A0AAW9DKN4-F1
#
_cell.length_a   1.000
_cell.length_b   1.000
_cell.length_c   1.000
_cell.angle_alpha   90.00
_cell.angle_beta   90.00
_cell.angle_gamma   90.00
#
_symmetry.space_group_name_H-M   'P 1'
#
loop_
_entity.id
_entity.type
_entity.pdbx_description
1 polymer ?
#
loop_
_entity_poly.entity_id
_entity_poly.type
_entity_poly.pdbx_seq_one_letter_code
_entity_poly.pdbx_strand_id
1 'polypeptide(L)'
;EREIVAYHEAGHTIVGLVLSNAREVHKVTIVPRGRAGGYMIALPKEDQMLLSKEDMKEQLAGLMGGRVAEEIIFNTQTTGASNDFEQATQMARAMVAEYGMSDKMGP
;
A
#
# COMPACT_ATOMS: atom_id res chain seq x y z
N GLU A 1 8.51 19.35 3.02
CA GLU A 1 7.55 18.71 2.10
C GLU A 1 8.19 17.62 1.25
N ARG A 2 9.18 17.92 0.40
CA ARG A 2 9.86 16.91 -0.43
C ARG A 2 10.47 15.74 0.37
N GLU A 3 10.99 16.03 1.57
CA GLU A 3 11.50 15.00 2.48
C GLU A 3 10.38 14.10 3.01
N ILE A 4 9.24 14.67 3.42
CA ILE A 4 8.07 13.91 3.87
C ILE A 4 7.61 12.96 2.76
N VAL A 5 7.51 13.45 1.52
CA VAL A 5 7.18 12.61 0.36
C VAL A 5 8.22 11.49 0.19
N ALA A 6 9.51 11.78 0.34
CA ALA A 6 10.55 10.76 0.20
C ALA A 6 10.40 9.62 1.22
N TYR A 7 10.13 9.95 2.49
CA TYR A 7 9.89 8.93 3.52
C TYR A 7 8.55 8.21 3.34
N HIS A 8 7.52 8.92 2.87
CA HIS A 8 6.23 8.31 2.52
C HIS A 8 6.41 7.23 1.45
N GLU A 9 7.05 7.57 0.33
CA GLU A 9 7.35 6.61 -0.74
C GLU A 9 8.31 5.50 -0.29
N ALA A 10 9.27 5.82 0.57
CA ALA A 10 10.17 4.82 1.16
C ALA A 10 9.40 3.85 2.06
N GLY A 11 8.39 4.31 2.80
CA GLY A 11 7.53 3.47 3.64
C GLY A 11 6.81 2.40 2.83
N HIS A 12 6.12 2.80 1.75
CA HIS A 12 5.52 1.85 0.82
C HIS A 12 6.55 0.89 0.22
N THR A 13 7.70 1.43 -0.18
CA THR A 13 8.75 0.66 -0.85
C THR A 13 9.35 -0.40 0.06
N ILE A 14 9.71 -0.06 1.30
CA ILE A 14 10.30 -1.00 2.26
C ILE A 14 9.31 -2.13 2.55
N VAL A 15 8.05 -1.79 2.83
CA VAL A 15 7.02 -2.81 3.08
C VAL A 15 6.83 -3.71 1.87
N GLY A 16 6.76 -3.16 0.65
CA GLY A 16 6.61 -3.93 -0.58
C GLY A 16 7.85 -4.77 -0.96
N LEU A 17 9.05 -4.39 -0.52
CA LEU A 17 10.26 -5.20 -0.70
C LEU A 17 10.31 -6.37 0.29
N VAL A 18 9.83 -6.16 1.52
CA VAL A 18 9.80 -7.20 2.56
C VAL A 18 8.63 -8.17 2.32
N LEU A 19 7.44 -7.64 2.05
CA LEU A 19 6.21 -8.37 1.75
C LEU A 19 6.01 -8.42 0.23
N SER A 20 6.73 -9.34 -0.42
CA SER A 20 6.81 -9.41 -1.88
C SER A 20 6.25 -10.71 -2.45
N ASN A 21 5.26 -11.35 -1.81
CA ASN A 21 4.78 -12.64 -2.28
C ASN A 21 4.17 -12.54 -3.68
N ALA A 22 3.18 -11.66 -3.87
CA ALA A 22 2.48 -11.50 -5.14
C ALA A 22 3.08 -10.42 -6.06
N ARG A 23 3.70 -9.37 -5.48
CA ARG A 23 4.12 -8.17 -6.23
C ARG A 23 5.57 -7.80 -5.93
N GLU A 24 6.25 -7.28 -6.93
CA GLU A 24 7.62 -6.79 -6.83
C GLU A 24 7.67 -5.28 -7.11
N VAL A 25 8.51 -4.55 -6.36
CA VAL A 25 8.69 -3.12 -6.56
C VAL A 25 9.57 -2.87 -7.79
N HIS A 26 9.00 -2.21 -8.79
CA HIS A 26 9.73 -1.90 -10.04
C HIS A 26 10.25 -0.46 -10.10
N LYS A 27 9.53 0.48 -9.48
CA LYS A 27 9.90 1.90 -9.54
C LYS A 27 9.41 2.64 -8.31
N VAL A 28 10.27 3.49 -7.77
CA VAL A 28 9.92 4.50 -6.78
C VAL A 28 10.42 5.86 -7.27
N THR A 29 9.63 6.90 -7.07
CA THR A 29 10.02 8.27 -7.45
C THR A 29 9.39 9.30 -6.53
N ILE A 30 10.15 10.35 -6.24
CA ILE A 30 9.69 11.55 -5.53
C ILE A 30 9.52 12.74 -6.48
N VAL A 31 9.55 12.47 -7.80
CA VAL A 31 9.29 13.46 -8.83
C VAL A 31 7.78 13.56 -9.01
N PRO A 32 7.18 14.75 -8.77
CA PRO A 32 5.74 14.92 -8.88
C PRO A 32 5.23 14.62 -10.28
N ARG A 33 4.07 13.98 -10.37
CA ARG A 33 3.41 13.71 -11.65
C ARG A 33 1.91 13.87 -11.52
N GLY A 34 1.34 14.85 -12.24
CA GLY A 34 -0.07 15.20 -12.09
C GLY A 34 -0.36 15.71 -10.68
N ARG A 35 -1.27 15.04 -9.97
CA ARG A 35 -1.65 15.38 -8.59
C ARG A 35 -0.84 14.65 -7.51
N ALA A 36 0.03 13.71 -7.88
CA ALA A 36 0.83 12.94 -6.94
C ALA A 36 2.21 13.60 -6.72
N GLY A 37 2.63 13.72 -5.46
CA GLY A 37 3.95 14.28 -5.08
C GLY A 37 5.11 13.29 -5.25
N GLY A 38 4.80 12.00 -5.22
CA GLY A 38 5.67 10.85 -5.45
C GLY A 38 4.79 9.64 -5.78
N TYR A 39 5.40 8.52 -6.14
CA TYR A 39 4.69 7.25 -6.23
C TYR A 39 5.65 6.06 -6.26
N MET A 40 5.14 4.92 -5.78
CA MET A 40 5.72 3.59 -5.90
C MET A 40 4.87 2.73 -6.85
N ILE A 41 5.53 2.02 -7.77
CA ILE A 41 4.91 1.06 -8.69
C ILE A 41 5.41 -0.33 -8.35
N ALA A 42 4.49 -1.20 -7.96
CA ALA A 42 4.70 -2.64 -7.85
C ALA A 42 3.92 -3.38 -8.94
N LEU A 43 4.56 -4.35 -9.60
CA LEU A 43 3.93 -5.20 -10.62
C LEU A 43 3.80 -6.63 -10.08
N PRO A 44 2.79 -7.40 -10.53
CA PRO A 44 2.70 -8.82 -10.22
C PRO A 44 3.94 -9.58 -10.71
N LYS A 45 4.43 -10.53 -9.91
CA LYS A 45 5.58 -11.39 -10.29
C LYS A 45 5.23 -12.39 -11.38
N GLU A 46 4.00 -12.87 -11.37
CA GLU A 46 3.44 -13.79 -12.36
C GLU A 46 2.07 -13.27 -12.81
N ASP A 47 1.52 -13.86 -13.88
CA ASP A 47 0.17 -13.55 -14.38
C ASP A 47 -0.88 -14.14 -13.41
N GLN A 48 -0.98 -13.55 -12.22
CA GLN A 48 -1.85 -14.01 -11.15
C GLN A 48 -3.28 -13.56 -11.41
N MET A 49 -4.15 -14.51 -11.78
CA MET A 49 -5.60 -14.27 -11.92
C MET A 49 -6.34 -14.24 -10.58
N LEU A 50 -5.76 -14.83 -9.53
CA LEU A 50 -6.38 -14.97 -8.21
C LEU A 50 -5.42 -14.44 -7.14
N LEU A 51 -5.97 -13.72 -6.16
CA LEU A 51 -5.23 -13.23 -4.99
C LEU A 51 -5.64 -14.04 -3.76
N SER A 52 -4.65 -14.51 -3.00
CA SER A 52 -4.91 -15.14 -1.70
C SER A 52 -5.23 -14.08 -0.64
N LYS A 53 -5.80 -14.53 0.50
CA LYS A 53 -6.02 -13.68 1.68
C LYS A 53 -4.70 -13.07 2.18
N GLU A 54 -3.58 -13.78 2.03
CA GLU A 54 -2.26 -13.30 2.40
C GLU A 54 -1.76 -12.21 1.45
N ASP A 55 -1.90 -12.39 0.14
CA ASP A 55 -1.53 -11.36 -0.86
C ASP A 55 -2.28 -10.06 -0.64
N MET A 56 -3.59 -10.13 -0.34
CA MET A 56 -4.39 -8.94 -0.05
C MET A 56 -3.97 -8.28 1.28
N LYS A 57 -3.59 -9.06 2.30
CA LYS A 57 -3.04 -8.51 3.55
C LYS A 57 -1.70 -7.81 3.33
N GLU A 58 -0.82 -8.37 2.51
CA GLU A 58 0.45 -7.73 2.16
C GLU A 58 0.22 -6.42 1.41
N GLN A 59 -0.72 -6.39 0.47
CA GLN A 59 -1.10 -5.16 -0.23
C GLN A 59 -1.68 -4.11 0.71
N LEU A 60 -2.54 -4.50 1.67
CA LEU A 60 -3.03 -3.60 2.71
C LEU A 60 -1.89 -3.03 3.56
N ALA A 61 -0.95 -3.87 3.98
CA ALA A 61 0.24 -3.42 4.72
C ALA A 61 1.09 -2.45 3.89
N GLY A 62 1.30 -2.75 2.61
CA GLY A 62 1.99 -1.90 1.65
C GLY A 62 1.35 -0.52 1.54
N LEU A 63 0.02 -0.43 1.41
CA LEU A 63 -0.73 0.83 1.37
C LEU A 63 -0.61 1.64 2.67
N MET A 64 -0.43 1.00 3.83
CA MET A 64 -0.24 1.71 5.10
C MET A 64 1.21 2.19 5.32
N GLY A 65 2.17 1.69 4.53
CA GLY A 65 3.59 1.95 4.71
C GLY A 65 3.94 3.44 4.69
N GLY A 66 3.38 4.21 3.75
CA GLY A 66 3.65 5.65 3.65
C GLY A 66 3.18 6.43 4.87
N ARG A 67 1.94 6.16 5.34
CA ARG A 67 1.42 6.78 6.57
C ARG A 67 2.28 6.46 7.80
N VAL A 68 2.65 5.19 7.98
CA VAL A 68 3.45 4.76 9.11
C VAL A 68 4.84 5.43 9.10
N ALA A 69 5.45 5.57 7.93
CA ALA A 69 6.73 6.27 7.80
C ALA A 69 6.63 7.75 8.19
N GLU A 70 5.56 8.45 7.80
CA GLU A 70 5.31 9.83 8.25
C GLU A 70 5.23 9.94 9.78
N GLU A 71 4.48 9.04 10.41
CA GLU A 71 4.25 9.04 11.85
C GLU A 71 5.53 8.71 12.63
N ILE A 72 6.30 7.70 12.19
CA ILE A 72 7.53 7.28 12.90
C ILE A 72 8.62 8.35 12.80
N ILE A 73 8.80 8.97 11.63
CA ILE A 73 9.95 9.86 11.38
C ILE A 73 9.64 11.31 11.75
N PHE A 74 8.43 11.78 11.46
CA PHE A 74 8.07 13.19 11.60
C PHE A 74 7.04 13.44 12.70
N ASN A 75 6.47 12.39 13.31
CA ASN A 75 5.41 12.49 14.31
C ASN A 75 4.26 13.40 13.84
N THR A 76 3.92 13.31 12.56
CA THR A 76 2.89 14.11 11.91
C THR A 76 2.10 13.26 10.93
N GLN A 77 0.94 13.79 10.54
CA GLN A 77 0.03 13.17 9.59
C GLN A 77 -0.28 14.17 8.50
N THR A 78 -0.01 13.80 7.25
CA THR A 78 -0.38 14.64 6.10
C THR A 78 -1.64 14.14 5.41
N THR A 79 -2.14 14.92 4.45
CA THR A 79 -3.23 14.53 3.56
C THR A 79 -2.77 13.63 2.41
N GLY A 80 -1.45 13.37 2.28
CA GLY A 80 -0.88 12.57 1.19
C GLY A 80 -1.40 11.13 1.16
N ALA A 81 -1.65 10.54 2.32
CA ALA A 81 -2.11 9.15 2.47
C ALA A 81 -3.61 8.92 2.13
N SER A 82 -4.34 9.96 1.71
CA SER A 82 -5.80 9.85 1.51
C SER A 82 -6.19 8.78 0.48
N ASN A 83 -5.44 8.70 -0.63
CA ASN A 83 -5.68 7.72 -1.69
C ASN A 83 -5.32 6.29 -1.24
N ASP A 84 -4.33 6.15 -0.36
CA ASP A 84 -3.94 4.83 0.18
C ASP A 84 -5.00 4.30 1.13
N PHE A 85 -5.58 5.15 1.97
CA PHE A 85 -6.69 4.80 2.84
C PHE A 85 -7.94 4.42 2.05
N GLU A 86 -8.25 5.14 0.97
CA GLU A 86 -9.38 4.82 0.11
C GLU A 86 -9.23 3.42 -0.49
N GLN A 87 -8.09 3.14 -1.12
CA GLN A 87 -7.79 1.83 -1.70
C GLN A 87 -7.77 0.73 -0.64
N ALA A 88 -7.14 0.95 0.50
CA ALA A 88 -7.06 -0.03 1.57
C ALA A 88 -8.43 -0.33 2.18
N THR A 89 -9.26 0.69 2.36
CA THR A 89 -10.63 0.52 2.87
C THR A 89 -11.50 -0.25 1.88
N GLN A 90 -11.39 0.06 0.58
CA GLN A 90 -12.10 -0.65 -0.47
C GLN A 90 -11.68 -2.12 -0.51
N MET A 91 -10.37 -2.38 -0.49
CA MET A 91 -9.82 -3.74 -0.49
C MET A 91 -10.25 -4.53 0.74
N ALA A 92 -10.13 -3.95 1.93
CA ALA A 92 -10.54 -4.59 3.17
C ALA A 92 -12.05 -4.89 3.18
N ARG A 93 -12.88 -4.00 2.62
CA ARG A 93 -14.32 -4.24 2.45
C ARG A 93 -14.58 -5.41 1.52
N ALA A 94 -13.92 -5.48 0.36
CA ALA A 94 -14.09 -6.59 -0.59
C ALA A 94 -13.64 -7.93 0.03
N MET A 95 -12.52 -7.94 0.75
CA MET A 95 -12.06 -9.12 1.50
C MET A 95 -13.16 -9.68 2.41
N VAL A 96 -13.87 -8.80 3.13
CA VAL A 96 -14.91 -9.23 4.07
C VAL A 96 -16.23 -9.55 3.38
N ALA A 97 -16.70 -8.68 2.48
CA ALA A 97 -18.06 -8.71 1.97
C ALA A 97 -18.24 -9.54 0.69
N GLU A 98 -17.19 -9.67 -0.14
CA GLU A 98 -17.26 -10.31 -1.45
C GLU A 98 -16.48 -11.64 -1.47
N TYR A 99 -15.35 -11.70 -0.77
CA TYR A 99 -14.46 -12.86 -0.80
C TYR A 99 -14.52 -13.77 0.43
N GLY A 100 -15.38 -13.47 1.41
CA GLY A 100 -15.56 -14.33 2.58
C GLY A 100 -14.28 -14.50 3.42
N MET A 101 -13.35 -13.55 3.37
CA MET A 101 -12.04 -13.67 4.01
C MET A 101 -12.06 -13.28 5.50
N SER A 102 -13.25 -13.17 6.11
CA SER A 102 -13.43 -12.80 7.51
C SER A 102 -13.99 -13.96 8.33
N ASP A 103 -13.16 -14.54 9.19
CA ASP A 103 -13.54 -15.70 10.02
C ASP A 103 -14.70 -15.39 10.98
N LYS A 104 -14.96 -14.09 11.26
CA LYS A 104 -16.08 -13.63 12.10
C LYS A 104 -17.40 -13.49 11.34
N MET A 105 -17.35 -13.14 10.06
CA MET A 105 -18.55 -12.94 9.24
C MET A 105 -18.92 -14.20 8.47
N GLY A 106 -17.98 -15.14 8.31
CA GLY A 106 -18.11 -16.38 7.55
C GLY A 106 -17.33 -16.35 6.23
N PRO A 107 -17.28 -17.47 5.49
CA PRO A 107 -17.26 -17.41 4.05
C PRO A 107 -18.53 -16.72 3.51
#